data_AF-A0A150J4I1-F1
#
_entry.id   AF-A0A150J4I1-F1
#
_cell.length_a   1.000
_cell.length_b   1.000
_cell.length_c   1.000
_cell.angle_alpha   90.00
_cell.angle_beta   90.00
_cell.angle_gamma   90.00
#
_symmetry.space_group_name_H-M   'P 1'
#
loop_
_entity.id
_entity.type
_entity.pdbx_description
1 polymer ?
#
loop_
_entity_poly.entity_id
_entity_poly.type
_entity_poly.pdbx_seq_one_letter_code
_entity_poly.pdbx_strand_id
1 'polypeptide(L)'
;MRCIKNPKGRFGKEEIQKAFVETKNYYSQFINQLKEMGIDTDLRIRECEHATDGILDETMASNYDLLFVKAKTQNTLKEFLMGNEVEDILRRTPSNLLFWRSRE
;
A
#
# COMPACT_ATOMS: atom_id res chain seq x y z
N MET A 1 -4.28 1.86 -0.14
CA MET A 1 -3.53 0.84 -0.88
C MET A 1 -4.52 -0.08 -1.57
N ARG A 2 -4.40 -0.28 -2.89
CA ARG A 2 -5.25 -1.22 -3.64
C ARG A 2 -4.45 -2.50 -3.85
N CYS A 3 -4.77 -3.55 -3.09
CA CYS A 3 -4.20 -4.88 -3.29
C CYS A 3 -5.17 -5.69 -4.16
N ILE A 4 -4.67 -6.25 -5.26
CA ILE A 4 -5.44 -7.14 -6.14
C ILE A 4 -4.95 -8.55 -5.85
N LYS A 5 -5.83 -9.40 -5.27
CA LYS A 5 -5.52 -10.79 -4.94
C LYS A 5 -6.14 -11.71 -5.99
N ASN A 6 -5.38 -12.68 -6.51
CA ASN A 6 -5.94 -13.76 -7.34
C ASN A 6 -6.20 -14.99 -6.46
N PRO A 7 -7.46 -15.38 -6.24
CA PRO A 7 -7.79 -16.57 -5.45
C PRO A 7 -7.44 -17.90 -6.14
N LYS A 8 -7.11 -17.90 -7.45
CA LYS A 8 -6.84 -19.12 -8.23
C LYS A 8 -5.35 -19.41 -8.48
N GLY A 9 -4.42 -18.61 -7.96
CA GLY A 9 -2.97 -18.79 -8.15
C GLY A 9 -2.28 -17.58 -8.76
N ARG A 10 -1.10 -17.76 -9.38
CA ARG A 10 -0.35 -16.66 -10.00
C ARG A 10 -1.11 -16.07 -11.18
N PHE A 11 -1.16 -14.74 -11.27
CA PHE A 11 -1.70 -14.04 -12.42
C PHE A 11 -0.89 -14.37 -13.68
N GLY A 12 -1.55 -14.50 -14.82
CA GLY A 12 -0.89 -14.53 -16.11
C GLY A 12 -0.24 -13.18 -16.43
N LYS A 13 0.80 -13.15 -17.28
CA LYS A 13 1.50 -11.90 -17.66
C LYS A 13 0.55 -10.82 -18.18
N GLU A 14 -0.47 -11.20 -18.95
CA GLU A 14 -1.48 -10.27 -19.48
C GLU A 14 -2.41 -9.72 -18.38
N GLU A 15 -2.78 -10.55 -17.41
CA GLU A 15 -3.61 -10.13 -16.27
C GLU A 15 -2.85 -9.17 -15.35
N ILE A 16 -1.56 -9.44 -15.11
CA ILE A 16 -0.68 -8.53 -14.38
C ILE A 16 -0.61 -7.20 -15.11
N GLN A 17 -0.30 -7.20 -16.42
CA GLN A 17 -0.19 -5.98 -17.20
C GLN A 17 -1.50 -5.17 -17.16
N LYS A 18 -2.65 -5.83 -17.26
CA LYS A 18 -3.96 -5.19 -17.13
C LYS A 18 -4.16 -4.57 -15.75
N ALA A 19 -3.86 -5.31 -14.68
CA ALA A 19 -3.96 -4.81 -13.30
C ALA A 19 -3.05 -3.59 -13.05
N PHE A 20 -1.85 -3.58 -13.63
CA PHE A 20 -0.94 -2.43 -13.59
C PHE A 20 -1.53 -1.20 -14.27
N VAL A 21 -2.05 -1.34 -15.49
CA VAL A 21 -2.66 -0.24 -16.25
C VAL A 21 -3.90 0.30 -15.52
N GLU A 22 -4.77 -0.58 -15.05
CA GLU A 22 -5.97 -0.20 -14.30
C GLU A 22 -5.62 0.55 -13.00
N THR A 23 -4.61 0.09 -12.28
CA THR A 23 -4.17 0.74 -11.03
C THR A 23 -3.54 2.10 -11.31
N LYS A 24 -2.73 2.22 -12.36
CA LYS A 24 -2.15 3.49 -12.80
C LYS A 24 -3.23 4.51 -13.17
N ASN A 25 -4.23 4.09 -13.95
CA ASN A 25 -5.34 4.94 -14.35
C ASN A 25 -6.23 5.34 -13.16
N TYR A 26 -6.43 4.44 -12.20
CA TYR A 26 -7.21 4.74 -11.00
C TYR A 26 -6.58 5.84 -10.15
N TYR A 27 -5.25 5.84 -10.00
CA TYR A 27 -4.55 6.83 -9.18
C TYR A 27 -4.11 8.07 -9.95
N SER A 28 -4.14 8.08 -11.29
CA SER A 28 -3.58 9.18 -12.10
C SER A 28 -4.19 10.53 -11.78
N GLN A 29 -5.50 10.61 -11.57
CA GLN A 29 -6.18 11.87 -11.24
C GLN A 29 -5.69 12.44 -9.91
N PHE A 30 -5.58 11.59 -8.87
CA PHE A 30 -5.11 12.02 -7.55
C PHE A 30 -3.64 12.46 -7.59
N ILE A 31 -2.78 11.70 -8.28
CA ILE A 31 -1.36 12.05 -8.43
C ILE A 31 -1.20 13.36 -9.20
N ASN A 32 -1.98 13.59 -10.25
CA ASN A 32 -1.93 14.84 -11.01
C ASN A 32 -2.36 16.03 -10.15
N GLN A 33 -3.40 15.89 -9.34
CA GLN A 33 -3.83 16.94 -8.41
C GLN A 33 -2.72 17.30 -7.41
N LEU A 34 -2.04 16.30 -6.83
CA LEU A 34 -0.91 16.54 -5.94
C LEU A 34 0.23 17.30 -6.65
N LYS A 35 0.55 16.90 -7.88
CA LYS A 35 1.57 17.58 -8.71
C LYS A 35 1.19 19.01 -9.07
N GLU A 36 -0.08 19.25 -9.42
CA GLU A 36 -0.61 20.60 -9.69
C GLU A 36 -0.53 21.50 -8.45
N MET A 37 -0.65 20.92 -7.25
CA MET A 37 -0.44 21.61 -5.97
C MET A 37 1.06 21.79 -5.62
N GLY A 38 1.98 21.37 -6.49
CA GLY A 38 3.42 21.48 -6.28
C GLY A 38 4.02 20.41 -5.36
N ILE A 39 3.29 19.32 -5.09
CA ILE A 39 3.76 18.21 -4.26
C ILE A 39 4.44 17.18 -5.16
N ASP A 40 5.75 17.00 -4.98
CA ASP A 40 6.48 15.95 -5.69
C ASP A 40 5.95 14.57 -5.27
N THR A 41 5.48 13.81 -6.26
CA THR A 41 4.73 12.58 -6.03
C THR A 41 5.10 11.52 -7.06
N ASP A 42 5.48 10.34 -6.59
CA ASP A 42 5.76 9.16 -7.39
C ASP A 42 4.73 8.05 -7.12
N LEU A 43 4.30 7.34 -8.17
CA LEU A 43 3.39 6.21 -8.06
C LEU A 43 4.15 4.92 -8.37
N ARG A 44 4.42 4.14 -7.32
CA ARG A 44 5.05 2.83 -7.44
C ARG A 44 4.01 1.72 -7.34
N ILE A 45 4.01 0.84 -8.33
CA ILE A 45 3.18 -0.37 -8.37
C ILE A 45 4.16 -1.55 -8.47
N ARG A 46 4.01 -2.55 -7.60
CA ARG A 46 4.86 -3.74 -7.57
C ARG A 46 4.00 -4.99 -7.47
N GLU A 47 4.48 -6.06 -8.10
CA GLU A 47 3.98 -7.41 -7.87
C GLU A 47 4.74 -8.00 -6.68
N CYS A 48 3.99 -8.53 -5.70
CA CYS A 48 4.54 -9.13 -4.49
C CYS A 48 3.73 -10.38 -4.15
N GLU A 49 4.39 -11.42 -3.62
CA GLU A 49 3.67 -12.60 -3.11
C GLU A 49 2.87 -12.25 -1.84
N HIS A 50 3.44 -11.40 -0.98
CA HIS A 50 2.79 -10.81 0.19
C HIS A 50 2.92 -9.28 0.15
N ALA A 51 1.80 -8.59 0.34
CA ALA A 51 1.76 -7.13 0.29
C ALA A 51 2.61 -6.51 1.41
N THR A 52 2.58 -7.10 2.61
CA THR A 52 3.36 -6.64 3.77
C THR A 52 4.87 -6.67 3.50
N ASP A 53 5.38 -7.78 2.98
CA ASP A 53 6.81 -7.89 2.66
C ASP A 53 7.21 -6.90 1.56
N GLY A 54 6.37 -6.72 0.53
CA GLY A 54 6.64 -5.73 -0.50
C GLY A 54 6.67 -4.28 0.01
N ILE A 55 5.86 -3.95 1.02
CA ILE A 55 5.92 -2.64 1.68
C ILE A 55 7.21 -2.52 2.49
N LEU A 56 7.54 -3.54 3.28
CA LEU A 56 8.74 -3.54 4.14
C LEU A 56 10.02 -3.45 3.31
N ASP A 57 10.12 -4.21 2.23
CA ASP A 57 11.28 -4.16 1.33
C ASP A 57 11.46 -2.76 0.73
N GLU A 58 10.35 -2.13 0.32
CA GLU A 58 10.36 -0.77 -0.22
C GLU A 58 10.73 0.27 0.86
N THR A 59 10.20 0.16 2.08
CA THR A 59 10.54 1.09 3.16
C THR A 59 11.99 0.94 3.63
N MET A 60 12.50 -0.29 3.69
CA MET A 60 13.90 -0.57 4.01
C MET A 60 14.86 -0.10 2.91
N ALA A 61 14.49 -0.24 1.63
CA ALA A 61 15.36 0.18 0.52
C ALA A 61 15.40 1.70 0.32
N SER A 62 14.27 2.38 0.54
CA SER A 62 14.09 3.79 0.19
C SER A 62 14.27 4.77 1.37
N ASN A 63 14.58 4.28 2.59
CA ASN A 63 14.83 5.09 3.80
C ASN A 63 13.78 6.19 4.03
N TYR A 64 12.49 5.86 3.94
CA TYR A 64 11.44 6.85 4.20
C TYR A 64 11.45 7.30 5.67
N ASP A 65 11.18 8.57 5.92
CA ASP A 65 11.07 9.11 7.29
C ASP A 65 9.74 8.72 7.96
N LEU A 66 8.67 8.63 7.16
CA LEU A 66 7.31 8.40 7.62
C LEU A 66 6.53 7.51 6.65
N LEU A 67 5.93 6.45 7.17
CA LEU A 67 4.96 5.62 6.47
C LEU A 67 3.54 6.00 6.91
N PHE A 68 2.67 6.33 5.95
CA PHE A 68 1.27 6.65 6.20
C PHE A 68 0.34 5.56 5.66
N VAL A 69 -0.47 4.96 6.54
CA VAL A 69 -1.37 3.86 6.16
C VAL A 69 -2.81 4.20 6.58
N LYS A 70 -3.73 4.22 5.61
CA LYS A 70 -5.17 4.36 5.87
C LYS A 70 -5.72 3.05 6.47
N ALA A 71 -6.29 3.13 7.67
CA ALA A 71 -7.01 2.03 8.31
C ALA A 71 -8.53 2.14 8.02
N LYS A 72 -9.19 1.02 7.67
CA LYS A 72 -10.66 0.97 7.55
C LYS A 72 -11.33 0.82 8.92
N THR A 73 -12.53 1.38 9.05
CA THR A 73 -13.30 1.62 10.29
C THR A 73 -13.85 0.37 10.99
N GLN A 74 -13.95 -0.78 10.31
CA GLN A 74 -14.46 -2.00 10.94
C GLN A 74 -13.36 -2.64 11.80
N ASN A 75 -13.56 -2.59 13.13
CA ASN A 75 -12.86 -3.36 14.16
C ASN A 75 -11.32 -3.34 14.19
N THR A 76 -10.66 -2.41 13.51
CA THR A 76 -9.21 -2.39 13.39
C THR A 76 -8.53 -2.40 14.74
N LEU A 77 -8.79 -1.55 15.73
CA LEU A 77 -8.03 -1.62 17.01
C LEU A 77 -8.05 -2.99 17.74
N LYS A 78 -9.08 -3.82 17.55
CA LYS A 78 -9.15 -5.18 18.11
C LYS A 78 -8.56 -6.24 17.17
N GLU A 79 -8.72 -6.10 15.84
CA GLU A 79 -8.10 -6.97 14.82
C GLU A 79 -6.64 -6.62 14.51
N PHE A 80 -6.22 -5.39 14.78
CA PHE A 80 -4.88 -4.81 14.61
C PHE A 80 -3.94 -5.26 15.72
N LEU A 81 -4.51 -5.67 16.87
CA LEU A 81 -3.83 -6.43 17.91
C LEU A 81 -3.94 -7.95 17.69
N MET A 82 -4.69 -8.42 16.67
CA MET A 82 -4.97 -9.85 16.44
C MET A 82 -4.66 -10.33 15.01
N GLY A 83 -3.96 -9.54 14.18
CA GLY A 83 -3.78 -9.81 12.75
C GLY A 83 -2.36 -9.55 12.26
N ASN A 84 -1.69 -10.63 11.82
CA ASN A 84 -0.28 -10.71 11.41
C ASN A 84 0.20 -9.55 10.53
N GLU A 85 -0.55 -9.14 9.50
CA GLU A 85 -0.02 -8.26 8.44
C GLU A 85 0.31 -6.84 8.93
N VAL A 86 -0.52 -6.25 9.79
CA VAL A 86 -0.30 -4.88 10.29
C VAL A 86 0.66 -4.89 11.48
N GLU A 87 0.58 -5.92 12.30
CA GLU A 87 1.54 -6.18 13.38
C GLU A 87 2.96 -6.39 12.83
N ASP A 88 3.10 -7.10 11.72
CA ASP A 88 4.39 -7.30 11.05
C ASP A 88 4.96 -5.97 10.52
N ILE A 89 4.11 -5.10 9.96
CA ILE A 89 4.55 -3.75 9.55
C ILE A 89 5.01 -2.96 10.77
N LEU A 90 4.24 -2.96 11.87
CA LEU A 90 4.60 -2.29 13.12
C LEU A 90 5.92 -2.79 13.72
N ARG A 91 6.14 -4.10 13.70
CA ARG A 91 7.34 -4.73 14.28
C ARG A 91 8.58 -4.55 13.42
N ARG A 92 8.44 -4.49 12.10
CA ARG A 92 9.56 -4.59 11.15
C ARG A 92 9.86 -3.30 10.41
N THR A 93 8.97 -2.31 10.41
CA THR A 93 9.21 -1.05 9.68
C THR A 93 10.35 -0.26 10.31
N PRO A 94 11.35 0.20 9.53
CA PRO A 94 12.41 1.06 10.05
C PRO A 94 11.96 2.52 10.25
N SER A 95 10.85 2.91 9.61
CA SER A 95 10.33 4.29 9.60
C SER A 95 9.28 4.54 10.68
N ASN A 96 9.08 5.81 11.05
CA ASN A 96 7.93 6.19 11.87
C ASN A 96 6.63 5.83 11.13
N LEU A 97 5.62 5.36 11.86
CA LEU A 97 4.38 4.85 11.28
C LEU A 97 3.18 5.63 11.82
N LEU A 98 2.43 6.27 10.91
CA LEU A 98 1.19 6.96 11.24
C LEU A 98 0.00 6.21 10.64
N PHE A 99 -0.83 5.65 11.53
CA PHE A 99 -2.11 5.08 11.14
C PHE A 99 -3.20 6.12 11.18
N TRP A 100 -3.79 6.37 10.02
CA TRP A 100 -4.92 7.28 9.91
C TRP A 100 -6.24 6.52 9.90
N ARG A 101 -7.04 6.77 10.93
CA ARG A 101 -8.41 6.27 11.03
C ARG A 101 -9.37 7.27 10.40
N SER A 102 -9.92 6.90 9.24
CA SER A 102 -11.00 7.67 8.63
C SER A 102 -12.26 7.55 9.49
N ARG A 103 -12.91 8.66 9.83
CA ARG A 103 -14.28 8.66 10.38
C ARG A 103 -15.27 8.68 9.22
N GLU A 104 -15.32 7.58 8.48
CA GLU A 104 -16.38 7.28 7.50
C GLU A 104 -17.04 5.96 7.86
#